data_AF-X1HIN2-F1
#
_entry.id   AF-X1HIN2-F1
#
_cell.length_a   1.000
_cell.length_b   1.000
_cell.length_c   1.000
_cell.angle_alpha   90.00
_cell.angle_beta   90.00
_cell.angle_gamma   90.00
#
_symmetry.space_group_name_H-M   'P 1'
#
loop_
_entity.id
_entity.type
_entity.pdbx_description
1 polymer ?
#
loop_
_entity_poly.entity_id
_entity_poly.type
_entity_poly.pdbx_seq_one_letter_code
_entity_poly.pdbx_strand_id
1 'polypeptide(L)'
;MRTKLPVNKPNSITLLIGLALLVATLTACTPGENEAFIQGSWFYNDLHIQQQVGESFSETYWTFDGGNYETYTCCFVEYQQYGRYTILESEEDRLLLELFNIDGKFNSERFQVMVKIDKDADTISLMRAGPFTRITP
;
A
#
# COMPACT_ATOMS: atom_id res chain seq x y z
N MET A 1 -65.51 32.42 9.33
CA MET A 1 -64.72 32.01 8.15
C MET A 1 -63.35 31.55 8.62
N ARG A 2 -63.01 30.26 8.45
CA ARG A 2 -61.65 29.73 8.69
C ARG A 2 -61.18 29.06 7.40
N THR A 3 -60.20 29.65 6.74
CA THR A 3 -59.51 29.11 5.58
C THR A 3 -58.55 28.01 6.02
N LYS A 4 -58.68 26.79 5.46
CA LYS A 4 -57.70 25.73 5.60
C LYS A 4 -56.60 25.93 4.55
N LEU A 5 -55.34 26.00 4.99
CA LEU A 5 -54.18 25.93 4.10
C LEU A 5 -53.99 24.49 3.58
N PRO A 6 -53.62 24.29 2.31
CA PRO A 6 -53.33 22.96 1.78
C PRO A 6 -51.97 22.46 2.31
N VAL A 7 -51.98 21.26 2.89
CA VAL A 7 -50.77 20.51 3.23
C VAL A 7 -50.25 19.86 1.96
N ASN A 8 -49.11 20.35 1.46
CA ASN A 8 -48.45 19.77 0.29
C ASN A 8 -47.70 18.49 0.73
N LYS A 9 -48.21 17.32 0.34
CA LYS A 9 -47.55 16.03 0.57
C LYS A 9 -46.34 15.95 -0.38
N PRO A 10 -45.11 15.77 0.11
CA PRO A 10 -43.98 15.55 -0.77
C PRO A 10 -44.15 14.20 -1.49
N ASN A 11 -44.08 14.22 -2.82
CA ASN A 11 -44.17 13.04 -3.67
C ASN A 11 -42.98 12.11 -3.39
N SER A 12 -43.25 10.87 -2.96
CA SER A 12 -42.27 9.84 -2.59
C SER A 12 -41.29 9.46 -3.70
N ILE A 13 -41.55 9.87 -4.95
CA ILE A 13 -40.71 9.58 -6.12
C ILE A 13 -39.43 10.41 -6.10
N THR A 14 -39.47 11.65 -5.59
CA THR A 14 -38.30 12.54 -5.57
C THR A 14 -37.25 12.11 -4.53
N LEU A 15 -37.67 11.39 -3.49
CA LEU A 15 -36.78 10.90 -2.43
C LEU A 15 -35.93 9.71 -2.88
N LEU A 16 -36.48 8.84 -3.74
CA LEU A 16 -35.80 7.65 -4.25
C LEU A 16 -34.69 7.98 -5.26
N ILE A 17 -34.88 9.02 -6.07
CA ILE A 17 -33.89 9.45 -7.07
C ILE A 17 -32.69 10.13 -6.38
N GLY A 18 -32.92 10.90 -5.31
CA GLY A 18 -31.84 11.50 -4.51
C GLY A 18 -30.97 10.48 -3.79
N LEU A 19 -31.55 9.36 -3.34
CA LEU A 19 -30.82 8.30 -2.65
C LEU A 19 -29.98 7.43 -3.63
N ALA A 20 -30.50 7.18 -4.84
CA ALA A 20 -29.76 6.43 -5.87
C ALA A 20 -28.53 7.18 -6.39
N LEU A 21 -28.59 8.53 -6.48
CA LEU A 21 -27.46 9.35 -6.94
C LEU A 21 -26.31 9.43 -5.91
N LEU A 22 -26.62 9.31 -4.61
CA LEU A 22 -25.62 9.37 -3.53
C LEU A 22 -24.83 8.06 -3.38
N VAL A 23 -25.39 6.93 -3.82
CA VAL A 23 -24.71 5.62 -3.80
C VAL A 23 -23.77 5.46 -4.99
N ALA A 24 -24.07 6.11 -6.12
CA ALA A 24 -23.25 6.04 -7.34
C ALA A 24 -21.90 6.78 -7.25
N THR A 25 -21.72 7.68 -6.26
CA THR A 25 -20.45 8.38 -6.03
C THR A 25 -19.54 7.68 -5.01
N LEU A 26 -19.99 6.58 -4.42
CA LEU A 26 -19.23 5.74 -3.48
C LEU A 26 -18.61 4.52 -4.17
N THR A 27 -18.21 4.63 -5.44
CA THR A 27 -17.22 3.71 -5.99
C THR A 27 -15.88 4.03 -5.31
N ALA A 28 -15.72 3.54 -4.08
CA ALA A 28 -14.41 3.45 -3.45
C ALA A 28 -13.51 2.75 -4.47
N CYS A 29 -12.47 3.44 -4.91
CA CYS A 29 -11.46 2.89 -5.79
C CYS A 29 -10.85 1.72 -5.02
N THR A 30 -11.31 0.50 -5.26
CA THR A 30 -10.73 -0.69 -4.64
C THR A 30 -9.30 -0.76 -5.12
N PRO A 31 -8.31 -0.90 -4.21
CA PRO A 31 -6.92 -1.12 -4.59
C PRO A 31 -6.85 -2.21 -5.65
N GLY A 32 -5.95 -2.05 -6.63
CA GLY A 32 -5.70 -3.12 -7.59
C GLY A 32 -5.29 -4.41 -6.86
N GLU A 33 -5.53 -5.57 -7.46
CA GLU A 33 -5.24 -6.86 -6.81
C GLU A 33 -3.82 -6.95 -6.24
N ASN A 34 -2.85 -6.45 -7.00
CA ASN A 34 -1.45 -6.42 -6.58
C ASN A 34 -1.19 -5.40 -5.47
N GLU A 35 -1.87 -4.25 -5.49
CA GLU A 35 -1.77 -3.28 -4.39
C GLU A 35 -2.28 -3.89 -3.10
N ALA A 36 -3.44 -4.55 -3.17
CA ALA A 36 -4.01 -5.27 -2.04
C ALA A 36 -3.08 -6.38 -1.54
N PHE A 37 -2.41 -7.09 -2.46
CA PHE A 37 -1.48 -8.16 -2.10
C PHE A 37 -0.26 -7.66 -1.30
N ILE A 38 0.32 -6.53 -1.70
CA ILE A 38 1.54 -6.01 -1.06
C ILE A 38 1.30 -5.36 0.31
N GLN A 39 0.04 -5.13 0.71
CA GLN A 39 -0.26 -4.56 2.03
C GLN A 39 0.28 -5.43 3.17
N GLY A 40 0.53 -4.80 4.31
CA GLY A 40 1.05 -5.45 5.50
C GLY A 40 2.59 -5.39 5.59
N SER A 41 3.17 -6.24 6.44
CA SER A 41 4.60 -6.24 6.74
C SER A 41 5.32 -7.46 6.19
N TRP A 42 6.54 -7.24 5.72
CA TRP A 42 7.37 -8.18 4.96
C TRP A 42 8.78 -8.23 5.54
N PHE A 43 9.36 -9.42 5.64
CA PHE A 43 10.68 -9.66 6.21
C PHE A 43 11.60 -10.41 5.26
N TYR A 44 12.86 -9.97 5.19
CA TYR A 44 13.93 -10.65 4.48
C TYR A 44 15.19 -10.67 5.35
N ASN A 45 15.88 -11.79 5.37
CA ASN A 45 17.17 -11.94 6.02
C ASN A 45 18.22 -12.31 4.97
N ASP A 46 19.21 -11.43 4.75
CA ASP A 46 20.29 -11.69 3.82
C ASP A 46 21.39 -12.54 4.49
N LEU A 47 21.35 -13.83 4.19
CA LEU A 47 22.35 -14.79 4.67
C LEU A 47 23.64 -14.77 3.85
N HIS A 48 23.71 -14.10 2.69
CA HIS A 48 24.93 -14.08 1.87
C HIS A 48 26.08 -13.31 2.53
N ILE A 49 25.76 -12.46 3.51
CA ILE A 49 26.74 -11.76 4.34
C ILE A 49 27.37 -12.73 5.38
N GLN A 50 26.74 -13.88 5.65
CA GLN A 50 27.24 -14.97 6.51
C GLN A 50 28.28 -15.88 5.83
N GLN A 51 29.02 -15.39 4.84
CA GLN A 51 30.16 -16.12 4.28
C GLN A 51 31.45 -15.30 4.32
N GLN A 52 31.45 -14.14 4.98
CA GLN A 52 32.62 -13.28 5.16
C GLN A 52 33.10 -13.30 6.60
N VAL A 53 34.35 -13.74 6.83
CA VAL A 53 34.98 -13.85 8.16
C VAL A 53 34.75 -12.59 9.04
N GLY A 54 33.94 -12.72 10.11
CA GLY A 54 33.51 -11.62 11.01
C GLY A 54 32.00 -11.31 11.01
N GLU A 55 31.18 -12.25 10.55
CA GLU A 55 29.83 -12.12 9.99
C GLU A 55 28.78 -11.35 10.81
N SER A 56 28.13 -10.41 10.11
CA SER A 56 26.84 -9.82 10.46
C SER A 56 25.79 -10.29 9.44
N PHE A 57 24.59 -10.62 9.90
CA PHE A 57 23.43 -10.80 9.02
C PHE A 57 22.74 -9.45 8.80
N SER A 58 21.95 -9.32 7.74
CA SER A 58 21.12 -8.13 7.53
C SER A 58 19.67 -8.52 7.48
N GLU A 59 18.91 -8.05 8.46
CA GLU A 59 17.46 -8.17 8.43
C GLU A 59 16.87 -6.89 7.83
N THR A 60 15.91 -7.06 6.93
CA THR A 60 15.19 -5.96 6.30
C THR A 60 13.69 -6.20 6.43
N TYR A 61 13.01 -5.15 6.85
CA TYR A 61 11.57 -5.09 7.04
C TYR A 61 11.00 -4.02 6.10
N TRP A 62 9.85 -4.33 5.50
CA TRP A 62 9.04 -3.39 4.73
C TRP A 62 7.59 -3.49 5.17
N THR A 63 6.93 -2.36 5.36
CA THR A 63 5.50 -2.28 5.63
C THR A 63 4.85 -1.38 4.59
N PHE A 64 3.76 -1.84 3.99
CA PHE A 64 2.91 -1.05 3.10
C PHE A 64 1.51 -0.91 3.71
N ASP A 65 1.02 0.32 3.84
CA ASP A 65 -0.28 0.62 4.42
C ASP A 65 -0.94 1.82 3.73
N GLY A 66 -1.88 1.53 2.84
CA GLY A 66 -2.78 2.54 2.25
C GLY A 66 -2.05 3.70 1.57
N GLY A 67 -0.98 3.42 0.82
CA GLY A 67 -0.14 4.43 0.16
C GLY A 67 0.96 5.02 1.05
N ASN A 68 1.16 4.50 2.27
CA ASN A 68 2.33 4.76 3.10
C ASN A 68 3.27 3.56 3.05
N TYR A 69 4.57 3.81 3.22
CA TYR A 69 5.54 2.75 3.45
C TYR A 69 6.47 3.09 4.61
N GLU A 70 7.00 2.04 5.22
CA GLU A 70 8.12 2.09 6.14
C GLU A 70 9.09 0.97 5.80
N THR A 71 10.39 1.25 5.88
CA THR A 71 11.44 0.24 5.79
C THR A 71 12.45 0.43 6.91
N TYR A 72 12.92 -0.70 7.43
CA TYR A 72 13.93 -0.77 8.46
C TYR A 72 14.91 -1.90 8.12
N THR A 73 16.20 -1.63 8.28
CA THR A 73 17.27 -2.62 8.16
C THR A 73 18.13 -2.57 9.42
N CYS A 74 18.56 -3.73 9.91
CA CYS A 74 19.44 -3.85 11.09
C CYS A 74 20.65 -4.75 10.84
N CYS A 75 21.42 -4.89 11.92
CA CYS A 75 22.26 -6.04 12.24
C CYS A 75 23.58 -6.13 11.46
N PHE A 76 23.63 -5.53 10.27
CA PHE A 76 24.86 -5.18 9.56
C PHE A 76 24.91 -3.68 9.24
N VAL A 77 23.83 -3.14 8.69
CA VAL A 77 23.67 -1.71 8.40
C VAL A 77 22.34 -1.25 8.99
N GLU A 78 22.40 -0.29 9.92
CA GLU A 78 21.20 0.34 10.45
C GLU A 78 20.70 1.45 9.51
N TYR A 79 19.45 1.30 9.10
CA TYR A 79 18.75 2.22 8.22
C TYR A 79 17.25 2.16 8.51
N GLN A 80 16.61 3.32 8.52
CA GLN A 80 15.16 3.46 8.58
C GLN A 80 14.73 4.57 7.63
N GLN A 81 13.61 4.35 6.96
CA GLN A 81 12.98 5.32 6.08
C GLN A 81 11.48 5.09 6.04
N TYR A 82 10.72 6.17 5.94
CA TYR A 82 9.28 6.13 5.75
C TYR A 82 8.86 7.20 4.75
N GLY A 83 7.65 7.07 4.23
CA GLY A 83 7.08 8.04 3.33
C GLY A 83 5.80 7.54 2.66
N ARG A 84 5.57 8.05 1.47
CA ARG A 84 4.39 7.73 0.66
C ARG A 84 4.81 6.96 -0.58
N TYR A 85 3.92 6.11 -1.09
CA TYR A 85 4.08 5.49 -2.39
C TYR A 85 2.85 5.73 -3.27
N THR A 86 3.07 5.71 -4.59
CA THR A 86 2.00 5.61 -5.59
C THR A 86 2.37 4.53 -6.59
N ILE A 87 1.37 3.89 -7.18
CA ILE A 87 1.56 2.90 -8.24
C ILE A 87 1.72 3.64 -9.56
N LEU A 88 2.84 3.40 -10.25
CA LEU A 88 3.07 3.87 -11.61
C LEU A 88 2.62 2.84 -12.64
N GLU A 89 2.89 1.56 -12.39
CA GLU A 89 2.54 0.44 -13.27
C GLU A 89 2.11 -0.77 -12.44
N SER A 90 1.11 -1.51 -12.93
CA SER A 90 0.65 -2.77 -12.34
C SER A 90 0.41 -3.78 -13.46
N GLU A 91 1.12 -4.90 -13.41
CA GLU A 91 0.93 -6.02 -14.33
C GLU A 91 0.56 -7.29 -13.53
N GLU A 92 0.65 -8.48 -14.12
CA GLU A 92 0.19 -9.72 -13.49
C GLU A 92 0.98 -10.05 -12.21
N ASP A 93 2.31 -9.97 -12.27
CA ASP A 93 3.25 -10.41 -11.23
C ASP A 93 4.17 -9.28 -10.72
N ARG A 94 3.87 -8.02 -11.09
CA ARG A 94 4.74 -6.88 -10.74
C ARG A 94 3.99 -5.57 -10.50
N LEU A 95 4.58 -4.75 -9.65
CA LEU A 95 4.25 -3.34 -9.43
C LEU A 95 5.50 -2.49 -9.62
N LEU A 96 5.35 -1.34 -10.28
CA LEU A 96 6.31 -0.25 -10.19
C LEU A 96 5.74 0.83 -9.27
N LEU A 97 6.41 1.08 -8.15
CA LEU A 97 6.05 2.11 -7.19
C LEU A 97 6.95 3.32 -7.34
N GLU A 98 6.38 4.52 -7.20
CA GLU A 98 7.14 5.74 -6.89
C GLU A 98 6.99 6.05 -5.41
N LEU A 99 8.11 6.11 -4.69
CA LEU A 99 8.21 6.59 -3.33
C LEU A 99 8.46 8.10 -3.33
N PHE A 100 7.78 8.83 -2.46
CA PHE A 100 7.88 10.29 -2.33
C PHE A 100 7.60 10.73 -0.90
N ASN A 101 7.83 12.02 -0.60
CA ASN A 101 7.77 12.57 0.77
C ASN A 101 8.58 11.72 1.75
N ILE A 102 9.82 11.44 1.35
CA ILE A 102 10.71 10.50 2.02
C ILE A 102 11.37 11.18 3.22
N ASP A 103 11.29 10.54 4.38
CA ASP A 103 11.99 10.94 5.59
C ASP A 103 12.80 9.76 6.13
N GLY A 104 13.98 10.04 6.68
CA GLY A 104 14.98 9.03 7.07
C GLY A 104 16.39 9.34 6.58
N LYS A 105 17.26 8.32 6.64
CA LYS A 105 18.72 8.47 6.45
C LYS A 105 19.13 8.93 5.03
N PHE A 106 18.34 8.56 4.01
CA PHE A 106 18.59 8.93 2.62
C PHE A 106 17.43 9.80 2.11
N ASN A 107 17.68 11.11 2.00
CA ASN A 107 16.69 12.08 1.56
C ASN A 107 16.72 12.24 0.03
N SER A 108 16.23 11.24 -0.70
CA SER A 108 15.87 11.44 -2.11
C SER A 108 14.47 12.07 -2.20
N GLU A 109 14.26 13.05 -3.07
CA GLU A 109 12.92 13.63 -3.26
C GLU A 109 11.91 12.59 -3.74
N ARG A 110 12.36 11.70 -4.65
CA ARG A 110 11.58 10.59 -5.21
C ARG A 110 12.48 9.41 -5.54
N PHE A 111 11.96 8.19 -5.42
CA PHE A 111 12.68 6.96 -5.73
C PHE A 111 11.72 5.89 -6.26
N GLN A 112 12.13 5.10 -7.26
CA GLN A 112 11.28 4.04 -7.81
C GLN A 112 11.67 2.67 -7.27
N VAL A 113 10.66 1.88 -6.89
CA VAL A 113 10.82 0.50 -6.40
C VAL A 113 9.99 -0.43 -7.27
N MET A 114 10.64 -1.41 -7.86
CA MET A 114 9.95 -2.54 -8.50
C MET A 114 9.66 -3.60 -7.45
N VAL A 115 8.39 -3.98 -7.31
CA VAL A 115 7.94 -5.12 -6.50
C VAL A 115 7.59 -6.25 -7.45
N LYS A 116 8.24 -7.41 -7.28
CA LYS A 116 7.81 -8.67 -7.90
C LYS A 116 6.97 -9.44 -6.90
N ILE A 117 5.89 -10.02 -7.36
CA ILE A 117 4.88 -10.69 -6.54
C ILE A 117 4.82 -12.16 -6.93
N ASP A 118 4.94 -13.04 -5.94
CA ASP A 118 4.63 -14.45 -6.09
C ASP A 118 3.46 -14.78 -5.15
N LYS A 119 2.25 -14.81 -5.72
CA LYS A 119 1.01 -15.04 -4.97
C LYS A 119 0.91 -16.49 -4.48
N ASP A 120 1.47 -17.43 -5.23
CA ASP A 120 1.43 -18.85 -4.89
C ASP A 120 2.36 -19.14 -3.69
N ALA A 121 3.50 -18.46 -3.62
CA ALA A 121 4.43 -18.56 -2.50
C ALA A 121 4.13 -17.60 -1.33
N ASP A 122 3.17 -16.68 -1.48
CA ASP A 122 2.93 -15.54 -0.57
C ASP A 122 4.22 -14.75 -0.26
N THR A 123 4.97 -14.38 -1.31
CA THR A 123 6.21 -13.61 -1.19
C THR A 123 6.25 -12.40 -2.12
N ILE A 124 7.10 -11.43 -1.77
CA ILE A 124 7.49 -10.33 -2.66
C ILE A 124 9.00 -10.26 -2.81
N SER A 125 9.48 -9.65 -3.89
CA SER A 125 10.88 -9.21 -4.01
C SER A 125 10.92 -7.73 -4.35
N LEU A 126 11.79 -6.99 -3.67
CA LEU A 126 11.92 -5.54 -3.79
C LEU A 126 13.24 -5.24 -4.51
N MET A 127 13.16 -4.73 -5.73
CA MET A 127 14.31 -4.52 -6.62
C MET A 127 15.11 -5.81 -6.87
N ARG A 128 16.24 -5.99 -6.16
CA ARG A 128 17.11 -7.18 -6.23
C ARG A 128 17.19 -7.95 -4.90
N ALA A 129 16.45 -7.51 -3.88
CA ALA A 129 16.37 -8.16 -2.58
C ALA A 129 15.11 -9.03 -2.47
N GLY A 130 15.21 -10.11 -1.69
CA GLY A 130 14.11 -11.05 -1.46
C GLY A 130 14.49 -12.50 -1.79
N PRO A 131 13.52 -13.43 -1.68
CA PRO A 131 12.11 -13.17 -1.39
C PRO A 131 11.87 -12.73 0.05
N PHE A 132 11.02 -11.73 0.23
CA PHE A 132 10.48 -11.31 1.51
C PHE A 132 9.25 -12.16 1.84
N THR A 133 9.17 -12.59 3.09
CA THR A 133 8.03 -13.36 3.63
C THR A 133 7.11 -12.45 4.43
N ARG A 134 5.80 -12.67 4.34
CA ARG A 134 4.80 -11.90 5.09
C ARG A 134 4.90 -12.19 6.59
N ILE A 135 4.87 -11.12 7.40
CA ILE A 135 4.80 -11.19 8.86
C ILE A 135 3.38 -10.91 9.33
N THR A 136 2.76 -9.86 8.78
CA THR A 136 1.39 -9.45 9.09
C THR A 136 0.65 -9.06 7.81
N PRO A 137 -0.64 -9.43 7.69
CA PRO A 137 -1.50 -8.93 6.62
C PRO A 137 -1.91 -7.47 6.82
#